data_AF-A0A5N8HGV9-F1
#
_entry.id   AF-A0A5N8HGV9-F1
#
_cell.length_a   1.000
_cell.length_b   1.000
_cell.length_c   1.000
_cell.angle_alpha   90.00
_cell.angle_beta   90.00
_cell.angle_gamma   90.00
#
_symmetry.space_group_name_H-M   'P 1'
#
loop_
_entity.id
_entity.type
_entity.pdbx_description
1 polymer ?
#
loop_
_entity_poly.entity_id
_entity_poly.type
_entity_poly.pdbx_seq_one_letter_code
_entity_poly.pdbx_strand_id
1 'polypeptide(L)'
;MHEIFNMLLAVFDRAALMLICLFFLIRIRLFRELLHKSAHSPKELLAVTAIFSLFALFSTWSGVPVEGSLVNVRIIAVMSGGILFGPWVGIITGVIAGIHRYLIDIGGVTAIPCFITSILAGCISGWINLKIPKAQRWRVGILGGMLCETLTMILVIVWAPTTALGIDIVSKIGIPMILGSVCIGFIVLLVQSVEGEKEASAARQAKLALDIANKTLPLFRHVNSESLRKVCEIIRDDIHADAVAITNTDHVLAYVGVGEHNYQNGDDFISPTTRQAMNYGKIIIKNNDEAHRTPEIHSMLVIPLWEKGVVTGTLKIYYCHAHQITSSLQEMAVGLSQIISTQLEVSRAEQLREMANKAELRALQSKINPHFLFNALNAISSSIRLNPDTARQLIFNLSRYLRYNIELKDDEQIDIKKELYQIKDYIAIEQARFGDKLTVIYDIDEEVNCCIPSLLI
;
A
#
# COMPACT_ATOMS: atom_id res chain seq x y z
N MET A 1 -3.71 -1.85 -59.68
CA MET A 1 -2.59 -1.90 -58.71
C MET A 1 -2.20 -0.50 -58.22
N HIS A 2 -1.86 0.44 -59.10
CA HIS A 2 -1.44 1.79 -58.71
C HIS A 2 -2.56 2.59 -57.98
N GLU A 3 -3.80 2.54 -58.45
CA GLU A 3 -4.94 3.23 -57.81
C GLU A 3 -5.29 2.66 -56.42
N ILE A 4 -5.31 1.34 -56.27
CA ILE A 4 -5.57 0.68 -54.97
C ILE A 4 -4.49 1.07 -53.95
N PHE A 5 -3.23 1.16 -54.38
CA PHE A 5 -2.13 1.58 -53.53
C PHE A 5 -2.25 3.04 -53.09
N ASN A 6 -2.62 3.94 -54.00
CA ASN A 6 -2.87 5.35 -53.67
C ASN A 6 -4.06 5.52 -52.71
N MET A 7 -5.12 4.73 -52.90
CA MET A 7 -6.27 4.72 -51.97
C MET A 7 -5.92 4.15 -50.61
N LEU A 8 -5.08 3.10 -50.56
CA LEU A 8 -4.54 2.57 -49.32
C LEU A 8 -3.75 3.63 -48.55
N LEU A 9 -2.83 4.33 -49.22
CA LEU A 9 -2.07 5.43 -48.61
C LEU A 9 -2.99 6.52 -48.09
N ALA A 10 -3.97 6.96 -48.88
CA ALA A 10 -4.91 7.99 -48.45
C ALA A 10 -5.71 7.59 -47.20
N VAL A 11 -6.17 6.33 -47.12
CA VAL A 11 -6.86 5.78 -45.94
C VAL A 11 -5.93 5.78 -44.72
N PHE A 12 -4.70 5.30 -44.89
CA PHE A 12 -3.71 5.26 -43.81
C PHE A 12 -3.29 6.66 -43.34
N ASP A 13 -3.13 7.64 -44.24
CA ASP A 13 -2.82 9.02 -43.89
C ASP A 13 -3.90 9.63 -42.99
N ARG A 14 -5.19 9.41 -43.31
CA ARG A 14 -6.28 9.92 -42.47
C ARG A 14 -6.38 9.19 -41.14
N ALA A 15 -6.13 7.89 -41.13
CA ALA A 15 -6.09 7.12 -39.88
C ALA A 15 -4.88 7.52 -39.00
N ALA A 16 -3.73 7.82 -39.61
CA ALA A 16 -2.53 8.30 -38.94
C ALA A 16 -2.75 9.68 -38.30
N LEU A 17 -3.41 10.61 -39.01
CA LEU A 17 -3.80 11.90 -38.43
C LEU A 17 -4.64 11.73 -37.16
N MET A 18 -5.63 10.82 -37.19
CA MET A 18 -6.44 10.53 -36.01
C MET A 18 -5.60 9.93 -34.87
N LEU A 19 -4.67 9.04 -35.16
CA LEU A 19 -3.78 8.45 -34.17
C LEU A 19 -2.85 9.51 -33.54
N ILE A 20 -2.33 10.45 -34.34
CA ILE A 20 -1.53 11.58 -33.88
C ILE A 20 -2.35 12.48 -32.96
N CYS A 21 -3.57 12.86 -33.37
CA CYS A 21 -4.46 13.67 -32.54
C CYS A 21 -4.73 12.97 -31.20
N LEU A 22 -5.03 11.68 -31.22
CA LEU A 22 -5.27 10.91 -30.00
C LEU A 22 -4.01 10.82 -29.13
N PHE A 23 -2.83 10.64 -29.71
CA PHE A 23 -1.56 10.63 -28.98
C PHE A 23 -1.33 11.92 -28.19
N PHE A 24 -1.54 13.08 -28.80
CA PHE A 24 -1.45 14.36 -28.10
C PHE A 24 -2.52 14.50 -27.03
N LEU A 25 -3.74 14.06 -27.32
CA LEU A 25 -4.87 14.13 -26.40
C LEU A 25 -4.60 13.27 -25.15
N ILE A 26 -3.96 12.11 -25.28
CA ILE A 26 -3.53 11.26 -24.16
C ILE A 26 -2.47 11.93 -23.27
N ARG A 27 -1.67 12.87 -23.81
CA ARG A 27 -0.71 13.63 -22.99
C ARG A 27 -1.36 14.71 -22.13
N ILE A 28 -2.57 15.13 -22.46
CA ILE A 28 -3.34 16.09 -21.66
C ILE A 28 -3.77 15.44 -20.36
N ARG A 29 -3.42 16.05 -19.21
CA ARG A 29 -3.68 15.52 -17.86
C ARG A 29 -5.15 15.12 -17.66
N LEU A 30 -6.09 15.98 -18.07
CA LEU A 30 -7.53 15.75 -17.93
C LEU A 30 -7.98 14.48 -18.65
N PHE A 31 -7.53 14.25 -19.89
CA PHE A 31 -7.93 13.05 -20.61
C PHE A 31 -7.23 11.80 -20.11
N ARG A 32 -5.96 11.91 -19.71
CA ARG A 32 -5.25 10.81 -19.04
C ARG A 32 -5.97 10.36 -17.77
N GLU A 33 -6.46 11.30 -16.96
CA GLU A 33 -7.24 10.98 -15.76
C GLU A 33 -8.56 10.26 -16.09
N LEU A 34 -9.22 10.59 -17.20
CA LEU A 34 -10.41 9.87 -17.67
C LEU A 34 -10.10 8.41 -18.00
N LEU A 35 -9.01 8.15 -18.73
CA LEU A 35 -8.58 6.79 -19.10
C LEU A 35 -8.34 5.88 -17.90
N HIS A 36 -7.89 6.44 -16.77
CA HIS A 36 -7.55 5.67 -15.58
C HIS A 36 -8.74 5.30 -14.70
N LYS A 37 -9.93 5.86 -14.93
CA LYS A 37 -11.10 5.57 -14.09
C LYS A 37 -11.76 4.27 -14.54
N SER A 38 -12.02 3.37 -13.58
CA SER A 38 -12.83 2.18 -13.81
C SER A 38 -14.32 2.52 -13.99
N ALA A 39 -14.79 3.59 -13.33
CA ALA A 39 -16.16 4.10 -13.43
C ALA A 39 -16.14 5.58 -13.81
N HIS A 40 -16.88 5.90 -14.87
CA HIS A 40 -16.97 7.26 -15.41
C HIS A 40 -18.29 7.90 -14.98
N SER A 41 -18.24 9.17 -14.59
CA SER A 41 -19.46 9.93 -14.37
C SER A 41 -20.19 10.22 -15.69
N PRO A 42 -21.51 10.49 -15.68
CA PRO A 42 -22.25 10.81 -16.90
C PRO A 42 -21.68 11.99 -17.69
N LYS A 43 -21.11 13.00 -17.00
CA LYS A 43 -20.48 14.17 -17.63
C LYS A 43 -19.20 13.80 -18.37
N GLU A 44 -18.39 12.92 -17.79
CA GLU A 44 -17.16 12.42 -18.39
C GLU A 44 -17.43 11.54 -19.60
N LEU A 45 -18.44 10.65 -19.50
CA LEU A 45 -18.89 9.82 -20.61
C LEU A 45 -19.40 10.68 -21.77
N LEU A 46 -20.13 11.76 -21.48
CA LEU A 46 -20.59 12.73 -22.47
C LEU A 46 -19.43 13.45 -23.16
N ALA A 47 -18.42 13.90 -22.39
CA ALA A 47 -17.24 14.56 -22.94
C ALA A 47 -16.45 13.63 -23.88
N VAL A 48 -16.23 12.37 -23.48
CA VAL A 48 -15.55 11.37 -24.32
C VAL A 48 -16.37 11.06 -25.58
N THR A 49 -17.69 10.91 -25.44
CA THR A 49 -18.58 10.69 -26.58
C THR A 49 -18.51 11.85 -27.57
N ALA A 50 -18.44 13.10 -27.09
CA ALA A 50 -18.28 14.27 -27.94
C ALA A 50 -16.94 14.26 -28.70
N ILE A 51 -15.83 13.89 -28.02
CA ILE A 51 -14.51 13.78 -28.65
C ILE A 51 -14.50 12.73 -29.76
N PHE A 52 -14.99 11.52 -29.49
CA PHE A 52 -15.01 10.45 -30.50
C PHE A 52 -16.01 10.71 -31.63
N SER A 53 -17.12 11.40 -31.34
CA SER A 53 -18.03 11.90 -32.36
C SER A 53 -17.34 12.92 -33.26
N LEU A 54 -16.61 13.88 -32.68
CA LEU A 54 -15.84 14.86 -33.47
C LEU A 54 -14.81 14.17 -34.38
N PHE A 55 -14.09 13.16 -33.87
CA PHE A 55 -13.19 12.37 -34.71
C PHE A 55 -13.93 11.65 -35.83
N ALA A 56 -15.05 11.00 -35.55
CA ALA A 56 -15.86 10.30 -36.54
C ALA A 56 -16.42 11.24 -37.64
N LEU A 57 -16.82 12.46 -37.25
CA LEU A 57 -17.25 13.52 -38.17
C LEU A 57 -16.08 14.03 -39.02
N PHE A 58 -14.95 14.33 -38.39
CA PHE A 58 -13.72 14.76 -39.08
C PHE A 58 -13.25 13.72 -40.09
N SER A 59 -13.26 12.43 -39.74
CA SER A 59 -12.93 11.34 -40.66
C SER A 59 -13.85 11.30 -41.89
N THR A 60 -15.09 11.78 -41.77
CA THR A 60 -16.03 11.87 -42.89
C THR A 60 -15.71 13.07 -43.78
N TRP A 61 -15.49 14.26 -43.20
CA TRP A 61 -15.11 15.46 -43.97
C TRP A 61 -13.77 15.32 -44.67
N SER A 62 -12.86 14.59 -44.04
CA SER A 62 -11.55 14.23 -44.57
C SER A 62 -11.59 13.09 -45.60
N GLY A 63 -12.78 12.63 -45.99
CA GLY A 63 -12.98 11.51 -46.92
C GLY A 63 -12.52 11.81 -48.35
N VAL A 64 -12.19 10.77 -49.10
CA VAL A 64 -11.76 10.86 -50.50
C VAL A 64 -12.93 10.51 -51.43
N PRO A 65 -13.31 11.39 -52.37
CA PRO A 65 -14.35 11.09 -53.34
C PRO A 65 -13.84 10.08 -54.38
N VAL A 66 -14.62 9.03 -54.64
CA VAL A 66 -14.35 7.97 -55.63
C VAL A 66 -15.68 7.59 -56.29
N GLU A 67 -15.82 7.83 -57.60
CA GLU A 67 -16.99 7.40 -58.42
C GLU A 67 -18.35 7.74 -57.78
N GLY A 68 -18.51 8.97 -57.29
CA GLY A 68 -19.76 9.42 -56.64
C GLY A 68 -19.99 8.86 -55.23
N SER A 69 -18.98 8.24 -54.62
CA SER A 69 -18.96 7.76 -53.24
C SER A 69 -17.85 8.44 -52.43
N LEU A 70 -18.03 8.54 -51.11
CA LEU A 70 -17.04 9.12 -50.19
C LEU A 70 -16.38 8.04 -49.31
N VAL A 71 -15.12 7.74 -49.61
CA VAL A 71 -14.27 6.82 -48.83
C VAL A 71 -13.84 7.50 -47.55
N ASN A 72 -14.11 6.90 -46.40
CA ASN A 72 -13.80 7.48 -45.10
C ASN A 72 -13.37 6.40 -44.09
N VAL A 73 -12.75 6.83 -43.00
CA VAL A 73 -12.20 5.95 -41.95
C VAL A 73 -12.98 6.03 -40.63
N ARG A 74 -14.27 6.35 -40.71
CA ARG A 74 -15.10 6.65 -39.53
C ARG A 74 -15.24 5.48 -38.57
N ILE A 75 -15.39 4.25 -39.08
CA ILE A 75 -15.59 3.06 -38.26
C ILE A 75 -14.47 2.93 -37.22
N ILE A 76 -13.27 3.41 -37.53
CA ILE A 76 -12.14 3.43 -36.61
C ILE A 76 -12.47 4.24 -35.34
N ALA A 77 -12.98 5.47 -35.48
CA ALA A 77 -13.35 6.31 -34.34
C ALA A 77 -14.51 5.70 -33.52
N VAL A 78 -15.55 5.23 -34.21
CA VAL A 78 -16.73 4.63 -33.56
C VAL A 78 -16.34 3.39 -32.75
N MET A 79 -15.59 2.48 -33.36
CA MET A 79 -15.21 1.22 -32.72
C MET A 79 -14.19 1.43 -31.61
N SER A 80 -13.16 2.24 -31.83
CA SER A 80 -12.18 2.54 -30.78
C SER A 80 -12.84 3.20 -29.58
N GLY A 81 -13.76 4.16 -29.78
CA GLY A 81 -14.51 4.80 -28.70
C GLY A 81 -15.34 3.79 -27.89
N GLY A 82 -16.09 2.91 -28.56
CA GLY A 82 -16.90 1.89 -27.88
C GLY A 82 -16.08 0.82 -27.17
N ILE A 83 -14.98 0.35 -27.76
CA ILE A 83 -14.10 -0.68 -27.16
C ILE A 83 -13.43 -0.15 -25.89
N LEU A 84 -13.02 1.13 -25.88
CA LEU A 84 -12.30 1.75 -24.78
C LEU A 84 -13.25 2.18 -23.65
N PHE A 85 -14.31 2.91 -23.99
CA PHE A 85 -15.13 3.63 -23.01
C PHE A 85 -16.55 3.06 -22.82
N GLY A 86 -16.87 1.98 -23.51
CA GLY A 86 -18.09 1.20 -23.29
C GLY A 86 -19.20 1.42 -24.31
N PRO A 87 -20.32 0.68 -24.14
CA PRO A 87 -21.36 0.55 -25.16
C PRO A 87 -22.04 1.87 -25.50
N TRP A 88 -22.30 2.73 -24.51
CA TRP A 88 -22.97 4.01 -24.74
C TRP A 88 -22.14 4.95 -25.60
N VAL A 89 -20.82 5.01 -25.40
CA VAL A 89 -19.93 5.82 -26.23
C VAL A 89 -19.96 5.31 -27.67
N GLY A 90 -19.82 3.99 -27.87
CA GLY A 90 -19.82 3.38 -29.20
C GLY A 90 -21.14 3.60 -29.94
N ILE A 91 -22.27 3.29 -29.30
CA ILE A 91 -23.61 3.40 -29.91
C ILE A 91 -23.94 4.84 -30.26
N ILE A 92 -23.77 5.80 -29.33
CA ILE A 92 -24.09 7.20 -29.57
C ILE A 92 -23.19 7.78 -30.68
N THR A 93 -21.89 7.49 -30.63
CA THR A 93 -20.95 7.93 -31.67
C THR A 93 -21.32 7.32 -33.03
N GLY A 94 -21.69 6.04 -33.08
CA GLY A 94 -22.12 5.35 -34.29
C GLY A 94 -23.38 5.95 -34.90
N VAL A 95 -24.38 6.29 -34.07
CA VAL A 95 -25.61 6.96 -34.51
C VAL A 95 -25.31 8.36 -35.05
N ILE A 96 -24.58 9.19 -34.30
CA ILE A 96 -24.24 10.56 -34.73
C ILE A 96 -23.48 10.53 -36.06
N ALA A 97 -22.45 9.70 -36.14
CA ALA A 97 -21.59 9.65 -37.32
C ALA A 97 -22.30 9.01 -38.52
N GLY A 98 -23.17 8.01 -38.29
CA GLY A 98 -24.06 7.44 -39.29
C GLY A 98 -25.02 8.48 -39.87
N ILE A 99 -25.77 9.18 -39.02
CA ILE A 99 -26.73 10.23 -39.43
C ILE A 99 -26.00 11.29 -40.24
N HIS A 100 -24.85 11.76 -39.76
CA HIS A 100 -24.06 12.76 -40.47
C HIS A 100 -23.63 12.31 -41.88
N ARG A 101 -23.27 11.02 -42.07
CA ARG A 101 -22.96 10.50 -43.41
C ARG A 101 -24.10 10.59 -44.38
N TYR A 102 -25.28 10.25 -43.87
CA TYR A 102 -26.49 10.18 -44.65
C TYR A 102 -26.90 11.58 -45.09
N LEU A 103 -26.77 12.56 -44.19
CA LEU A 103 -27.10 13.96 -44.47
C LEU A 103 -26.13 14.65 -45.44
N ILE A 104 -24.84 14.29 -45.46
CA ILE A 104 -23.85 14.90 -46.37
C ILE A 104 -24.08 14.55 -47.84
N ASP A 105 -24.69 13.39 -48.12
CA ASP A 105 -24.72 12.78 -49.44
C ASP A 105 -26.05 12.04 -49.62
N ILE A 106 -27.12 12.81 -49.49
CA ILE A 106 -28.49 12.29 -49.56
C ILE A 106 -28.71 11.72 -50.97
N GLY A 107 -28.86 10.39 -51.05
CA GLY A 107 -29.00 9.67 -52.32
C GLY A 107 -27.70 9.05 -52.84
N GLY A 108 -26.56 9.25 -52.17
CA GLY A 108 -25.30 8.61 -52.52
C GLY A 108 -25.32 7.10 -52.30
N VAL A 109 -24.63 6.36 -53.17
CA VAL A 109 -24.62 4.88 -53.19
C VAL A 109 -24.14 4.27 -51.86
N THR A 110 -23.28 4.97 -51.12
CA THR A 110 -22.71 4.49 -49.86
C THR A 110 -23.33 5.12 -48.60
N ALA A 111 -24.28 6.04 -48.76
CA ALA A 111 -24.87 6.77 -47.63
C ALA A 111 -25.63 5.86 -46.65
N ILE A 112 -26.52 4.99 -47.16
CA ILE A 112 -27.32 4.05 -46.36
C ILE A 112 -26.46 2.89 -45.83
N PRO A 113 -25.64 2.20 -46.65
CA PRO A 113 -24.71 1.18 -46.16
C PRO A 113 -23.86 1.68 -44.98
N CYS A 114 -23.21 2.84 -45.11
CA CYS A 114 -22.38 3.40 -44.05
C CYS A 114 -23.19 3.85 -42.82
N PHE A 115 -24.45 4.27 -42.98
CA PHE A 115 -25.33 4.58 -41.85
C PHE A 115 -25.57 3.34 -40.99
N ILE A 116 -25.99 2.24 -41.63
CA ILE A 116 -26.28 0.96 -40.96
C ILE A 116 -25.03 0.41 -40.27
N THR A 117 -23.91 0.37 -40.99
CA THR A 117 -22.67 -0.22 -40.43
C THR A 117 -22.04 0.64 -39.34
N SER A 118 -22.22 1.97 -39.36
CA SER A 118 -21.76 2.84 -38.26
C SER A 118 -22.49 2.54 -36.95
N ILE A 119 -23.80 2.28 -36.98
CA ILE A 119 -24.58 1.92 -35.79
C ILE A 119 -24.18 0.52 -35.30
N LEU A 120 -24.08 -0.45 -36.22
CA LEU A 120 -23.66 -1.81 -35.89
C LEU A 120 -22.24 -1.85 -35.29
N ALA A 121 -21.31 -1.07 -35.83
CA ALA A 121 -19.96 -0.93 -35.28
C ALA A 121 -19.98 -0.40 -33.84
N GLY A 122 -20.88 0.53 -33.52
CA GLY A 122 -21.12 1.02 -32.16
C GLY A 122 -21.62 -0.08 -31.21
N CYS A 123 -22.57 -0.90 -31.65
CA CYS A 123 -23.07 -2.03 -30.88
C CYS A 123 -22.01 -3.13 -30.68
N ILE A 124 -21.29 -3.50 -31.75
CA ILE A 124 -20.24 -4.53 -31.71
C ILE A 124 -19.09 -4.09 -30.80
N SER A 125 -18.64 -2.85 -30.91
CA SER A 125 -17.60 -2.31 -30.02
C SER A 125 -18.00 -2.30 -28.55
N GLY A 126 -19.27 -1.98 -28.26
CA GLY A 126 -19.85 -2.11 -26.92
C GLY A 126 -19.87 -3.56 -26.41
N TRP A 127 -20.24 -4.52 -27.25
CA TRP A 127 -20.20 -5.94 -26.92
C TRP A 127 -18.76 -6.42 -26.63
N ILE A 128 -17.78 -5.98 -27.43
CA ILE A 128 -16.35 -6.27 -27.21
C ILE A 128 -15.92 -5.73 -25.84
N ASN A 129 -16.30 -4.51 -25.48
CA ASN A 129 -15.96 -3.92 -24.19
C ASN A 129 -16.50 -4.75 -23.02
N LEU A 130 -17.73 -5.25 -23.11
CA LEU A 130 -18.40 -5.98 -22.02
C LEU A 130 -17.96 -7.46 -21.89
N LYS A 131 -17.65 -8.13 -23.00
CA LYS A 131 -17.41 -9.59 -23.01
C LYS A 131 -15.95 -10.00 -23.17
N ILE A 132 -15.09 -9.14 -23.74
CA ILE A 132 -13.71 -9.51 -24.09
C ILE A 132 -12.72 -8.95 -23.06
N PRO A 133 -11.79 -9.78 -22.54
CA PRO A 133 -10.72 -9.35 -21.64
C PRO A 133 -9.90 -8.21 -22.25
N LYS A 134 -9.52 -7.20 -21.45
CA LYS A 134 -8.78 -6.01 -21.90
C LYS A 134 -7.59 -6.36 -22.81
N ALA A 135 -6.78 -7.34 -22.42
CA ALA A 135 -5.58 -7.77 -23.17
C ALA A 135 -5.84 -8.24 -24.60
N GLN A 136 -7.06 -8.70 -24.91
CA GLN A 136 -7.43 -9.22 -26.23
C GLN A 136 -8.28 -8.23 -27.04
N ARG A 137 -8.75 -7.14 -26.43
CA ARG A 137 -9.66 -6.17 -27.09
C ARG A 137 -9.08 -5.59 -28.38
N TRP A 138 -7.76 -5.39 -28.48
CA TRP A 138 -7.15 -4.89 -29.70
C TRP A 138 -7.26 -5.89 -30.87
N ARG A 139 -7.03 -7.19 -30.63
CA ARG A 139 -7.14 -8.25 -31.67
C ARG A 139 -8.58 -8.40 -32.13
N VAL A 140 -9.50 -8.51 -31.18
CA VAL A 140 -10.93 -8.66 -31.47
C VAL A 140 -11.50 -7.37 -32.07
N GLY A 141 -10.98 -6.21 -31.69
CA GLY A 141 -11.32 -4.92 -32.29
C GLY A 141 -10.96 -4.82 -33.76
N ILE A 142 -9.76 -5.26 -34.16
CA ILE A 142 -9.36 -5.33 -35.57
C ILE A 142 -10.30 -6.25 -36.35
N LEU A 143 -10.55 -7.46 -35.85
CA LEU A 143 -11.45 -8.42 -36.51
C LEU A 143 -12.89 -7.87 -36.61
N GLY A 144 -13.41 -7.24 -35.55
CA GLY A 144 -14.71 -6.61 -35.57
C GLY A 144 -14.81 -5.48 -36.58
N GLY A 145 -13.75 -4.66 -36.72
CA GLY A 145 -13.68 -3.61 -37.74
C GLY A 145 -13.66 -4.17 -39.15
N MET A 146 -12.83 -5.17 -39.41
CA MET A 146 -12.77 -5.85 -40.71
C MET A 146 -14.12 -6.46 -41.09
N LEU A 147 -14.84 -7.06 -40.14
CA LEU A 147 -16.18 -7.59 -40.36
C LEU A 147 -17.21 -6.49 -40.65
N CYS A 148 -17.16 -5.37 -39.93
CA CYS A 148 -18.03 -4.22 -40.20
C CYS A 148 -17.78 -3.63 -41.58
N GLU A 149 -16.51 -3.48 -41.99
CA GLU A 149 -16.17 -2.95 -43.32
C GLU A 149 -16.52 -3.92 -44.43
N THR A 150 -16.33 -5.23 -44.22
CA THR A 150 -16.77 -6.25 -45.16
C THR A 150 -18.29 -6.20 -45.35
N LEU A 151 -19.04 -6.03 -44.26
CA LEU A 151 -20.49 -5.83 -44.32
C LEU A 151 -20.84 -4.54 -45.07
N THR A 152 -20.09 -3.44 -44.87
CA THR A 152 -20.27 -2.21 -45.65
C THR A 152 -20.12 -2.49 -47.14
N MET A 153 -19.05 -3.18 -47.57
CA MET A 153 -18.83 -3.50 -48.98
C MET A 153 -19.94 -4.35 -49.59
N ILE A 154 -20.44 -5.35 -48.85
CA ILE A 154 -21.57 -6.18 -49.29
C ILE A 154 -22.83 -5.31 -49.47
N LEU A 155 -23.13 -4.46 -48.49
CA LEU A 155 -24.28 -3.56 -48.56
C LEU A 155 -24.16 -2.56 -49.70
N VAL A 156 -22.96 -2.06 -50.01
CA VAL A 156 -22.73 -1.16 -51.15
C VAL A 156 -23.08 -1.85 -52.47
N ILE A 157 -22.72 -3.12 -52.67
CA ILE A 157 -23.06 -3.86 -53.89
C ILE A 157 -24.57 -4.07 -54.01
N VAL A 158 -25.23 -4.40 -52.89
CA VAL A 158 -26.68 -4.67 -52.87
C VAL A 158 -27.50 -3.38 -53.05
N TRP A 159 -27.03 -2.25 -52.52
CA TRP A 159 -27.75 -0.98 -52.53
C TRP A 159 -27.47 -0.11 -53.76
N ALA A 160 -26.43 -0.43 -54.53
CA ALA A 160 -26.08 0.31 -55.72
C ALA A 160 -27.21 0.24 -56.78
N PRO A 161 -27.50 1.34 -57.50
CA PRO A 161 -28.48 1.36 -58.59
C PRO A 161 -28.23 0.29 -59.66
N THR A 162 -26.95 -0.06 -59.88
CA THR A 162 -26.54 -1.18 -60.73
C THR A 162 -25.46 -1.98 -60.02
N THR A 163 -25.49 -3.31 -60.18
CA THR A 163 -24.49 -4.21 -59.61
C THR A 163 -23.09 -3.93 -60.15
N ALA A 164 -22.98 -3.51 -61.41
CA ALA A 164 -21.72 -3.12 -62.03
C ALA A 164 -21.08 -1.91 -61.32
N LEU A 165 -21.87 -0.88 -60.98
CA LEU A 165 -21.38 0.29 -60.24
C LEU A 165 -20.93 -0.09 -58.82
N GLY A 166 -21.71 -0.93 -58.13
CA GLY A 166 -21.35 -1.41 -56.80
C GLY A 166 -20.04 -2.21 -56.79
N ILE A 167 -19.84 -3.09 -57.77
CA ILE A 167 -18.59 -3.86 -57.92
C ILE A 167 -17.42 -2.94 -58.26
N ASP A 168 -17.59 -1.96 -59.15
CA ASP A 168 -16.53 -1.01 -59.49
C ASP A 168 -16.06 -0.21 -58.26
N ILE A 169 -16.99 0.36 -57.49
CA ILE A 169 -16.71 1.06 -56.24
C ILE A 169 -15.95 0.15 -55.27
N VAL A 170 -16.48 -1.05 -54.98
CA VAL A 170 -15.88 -1.98 -54.01
C VAL A 170 -14.50 -2.47 -54.46
N SER A 171 -14.27 -2.66 -55.75
CA SER A 171 -12.96 -3.08 -56.27
C SER A 171 -11.84 -2.05 -56.02
N LYS A 172 -12.21 -0.76 -55.96
CA LYS A 172 -11.29 0.36 -55.70
C LYS A 172 -11.08 0.59 -54.20
N ILE A 173 -12.12 0.43 -53.38
CA ILE A 173 -12.10 0.89 -51.97
C ILE A 173 -12.08 -0.24 -50.94
N GLY A 174 -12.50 -1.45 -51.29
CA GLY A 174 -12.75 -2.54 -50.33
C GLY A 174 -11.51 -2.98 -49.58
N ILE A 175 -10.42 -3.29 -50.31
CA ILE A 175 -9.16 -3.71 -49.68
C ILE A 175 -8.57 -2.60 -48.79
N PRO A 176 -8.42 -1.34 -49.27
CA PRO A 176 -7.98 -0.23 -48.43
C PRO A 176 -8.76 -0.06 -47.13
N MET A 177 -10.09 -0.08 -47.19
CA MET A 177 -10.94 0.14 -46.01
C MET A 177 -10.88 -1.01 -45.01
N ILE A 178 -10.89 -2.26 -45.47
CA ILE A 178 -10.77 -3.44 -44.60
C ILE A 178 -9.41 -3.46 -43.91
N LEU A 179 -8.32 -3.22 -44.63
CA LEU A 179 -6.97 -3.17 -44.03
C LEU A 179 -6.81 -1.98 -43.08
N GLY A 180 -7.46 -0.84 -43.36
CA GLY A 180 -7.49 0.33 -42.47
C GLY A 180 -8.05 0.03 -41.08
N SER A 181 -8.87 -1.02 -40.92
CA SER A 181 -9.38 -1.46 -39.61
C SER A 181 -8.28 -1.89 -38.62
N VAL A 182 -7.06 -2.15 -39.08
CA VAL A 182 -5.90 -2.41 -38.21
C VAL A 182 -5.64 -1.24 -37.25
N CYS A 183 -5.90 -0.01 -37.67
CA CYS A 183 -5.72 1.19 -36.85
C CYS A 183 -6.61 1.21 -35.59
N ILE A 184 -7.75 0.50 -35.58
CA ILE A 184 -8.56 0.30 -34.36
C ILE A 184 -7.70 -0.34 -33.28
N GLY A 185 -6.97 -1.41 -33.66
CA GLY A 185 -6.08 -2.12 -32.75
C GLY A 185 -4.94 -1.25 -32.25
N PHE A 186 -4.31 -0.43 -33.12
CA PHE A 186 -3.26 0.49 -32.69
C PHE A 186 -3.77 1.55 -31.70
N ILE A 187 -4.96 2.12 -31.93
CA ILE A 187 -5.57 3.06 -31.00
C ILE A 187 -5.86 2.40 -29.65
N VAL A 188 -6.42 1.19 -29.67
CA VAL A 188 -6.71 0.45 -28.43
C VAL A 188 -5.41 0.13 -27.68
N LEU A 189 -4.36 -0.32 -28.38
CA LEU A 189 -3.05 -0.58 -27.78
C LEU A 189 -2.39 0.68 -27.21
N LEU A 190 -2.45 1.80 -27.94
CA LEU A 190 -1.88 3.08 -27.51
C LEU A 190 -2.53 3.58 -26.21
N VAL A 191 -3.85 3.43 -26.09
CA VAL A 191 -4.56 3.81 -24.88
C VAL A 191 -4.27 2.84 -23.73
N GLN A 192 -4.26 1.53 -24.01
CA GLN A 192 -3.96 0.50 -23.00
C GLN A 192 -2.52 0.57 -22.47
N SER A 193 -1.54 0.97 -23.29
CA SER A 193 -0.15 1.10 -22.84
C SER A 193 -0.01 2.19 -21.77
N VAL A 194 -0.78 3.27 -21.88
CA VAL A 194 -0.79 4.34 -20.88
C VAL A 194 -1.45 3.92 -19.57
N GLU A 195 -2.49 3.07 -19.63
CA GLU A 195 -3.07 2.46 -18.42
C GLU A 195 -2.06 1.56 -17.68
N GLY A 196 -1.34 0.70 -18.42
CA GLY A 196 -0.41 -0.28 -17.85
C GLY A 196 0.84 0.31 -17.17
N GLU A 197 1.32 1.48 -17.60
CA GLU A 197 2.46 2.16 -16.99
C GLU A 197 2.24 2.49 -15.50
N LYS A 198 1.00 2.81 -15.11
CA LYS A 198 0.66 3.13 -13.72
C LYS A 198 0.65 1.89 -12.83
N GLU A 199 0.03 0.80 -13.28
CA GLU A 199 0.00 -0.47 -12.54
C GLU A 199 1.41 -1.03 -12.32
N ALA A 200 2.25 -1.01 -13.37
CA ALA A 200 3.64 -1.42 -13.27
C ALA A 200 4.45 -0.53 -12.32
N SER A 201 4.10 0.75 -12.20
CA SER A 201 4.73 1.68 -11.24
C SER A 201 4.29 1.37 -9.81
N ALA A 202 3.00 1.13 -9.56
CA ALA A 202 2.49 0.76 -8.25
C ALA A 202 3.07 -0.57 -7.75
N ALA A 203 3.17 -1.59 -8.62
CA ALA A 203 3.80 -2.86 -8.30
C ALA A 203 5.29 -2.70 -7.94
N ARG A 204 6.02 -1.85 -8.68
CA ARG A 204 7.42 -1.52 -8.37
C ARG A 204 7.56 -0.84 -7.01
N GLN A 205 6.67 0.09 -6.70
CA GLN A 205 6.66 0.78 -5.40
C GLN A 205 6.34 -0.16 -4.24
N ALA A 206 5.36 -1.05 -4.39
CA ALA A 206 5.02 -2.05 -3.36
C ALA A 206 6.19 -3.01 -3.10
N LYS A 207 6.87 -3.46 -4.17
CA LYS A 207 8.08 -4.27 -4.05
C LYS A 207 9.19 -3.52 -3.30
N LEU A 208 9.43 -2.26 -3.64
CA LEU A 208 10.44 -1.43 -2.99
C LEU A 208 10.17 -1.27 -1.48
N ALA A 209 8.93 -0.98 -1.08
CA ALA A 209 8.56 -0.90 0.34
C ALA A 209 8.80 -2.23 1.08
N LEU A 210 8.45 -3.36 0.46
CA LEU A 210 8.67 -4.69 1.05
C LEU A 210 10.15 -5.04 1.15
N ASP A 211 10.96 -4.71 0.14
CA ASP A 211 12.40 -4.93 0.13
C ASP A 211 13.08 -4.11 1.25
N ILE A 212 12.71 -2.84 1.40
CA ILE A 212 13.18 -1.99 2.51
C ILE A 212 12.77 -2.61 3.84
N ALA A 213 11.50 -2.96 4.01
CA ALA A 213 10.99 -3.54 5.26
C ALA A 213 11.72 -4.84 5.66
N ASN A 214 12.08 -5.68 4.68
CA ASN A 214 12.84 -6.90 4.91
C ASN A 214 14.29 -6.60 5.32
N LYS A 215 14.93 -5.61 4.68
CA LYS A 215 16.29 -5.17 5.05
C LYS A 215 16.31 -4.55 6.46
N THR A 216 15.27 -3.84 6.86
CA THR A 216 15.19 -3.16 8.17
C THR A 216 14.75 -4.09 9.29
N LEU A 217 14.04 -5.19 9.01
CA LEU A 217 13.47 -6.10 10.02
C LEU A 217 14.48 -6.56 11.10
N PRO A 218 15.72 -6.98 10.80
CA PRO A 218 16.67 -7.40 11.84
C PRO A 218 17.07 -6.27 12.79
N LEU A 219 17.02 -5.02 12.33
CA LEU A 219 17.42 -3.83 13.10
C LEU A 219 16.39 -3.45 14.17
N PHE A 220 15.12 -3.87 14.00
CA PHE A 220 14.07 -3.61 14.98
C PHE A 220 14.07 -4.57 16.17
N ARG A 221 14.86 -5.66 16.17
CA ARG A 221 14.97 -6.56 17.34
C ARG A 221 15.52 -5.85 18.57
N HIS A 222 16.43 -4.91 18.37
CA HIS A 222 17.00 -4.07 19.43
C HIS A 222 17.02 -2.62 18.97
N VAL A 223 15.92 -1.92 19.20
CA VAL A 223 15.78 -0.50 18.82
C VAL A 223 16.68 0.36 19.70
N ASN A 224 17.66 0.99 19.08
CA ASN A 224 18.55 1.98 19.69
C ASN A 224 18.94 3.02 18.61
N SER A 225 19.68 4.07 18.99
CA SER A 225 20.04 5.14 18.05
C SER A 225 20.85 4.64 16.85
N GLU A 226 21.76 3.68 17.04
CA GLU A 226 22.58 3.11 15.96
C GLU A 226 21.74 2.27 14.99
N SER A 227 20.82 1.44 15.49
CA SER A 227 19.95 0.63 14.64
C SER A 227 18.96 1.51 13.86
N LEU A 228 18.38 2.54 14.48
CA LEU A 228 17.52 3.51 13.79
C LEU A 228 18.29 4.33 12.74
N ARG A 229 19.56 4.64 12.99
CA ARG A 229 20.42 5.28 11.99
C ARG A 229 20.59 4.39 10.77
N LYS A 230 20.92 3.10 10.96
CA LYS A 230 21.02 2.12 9.86
C LYS A 230 19.69 1.95 9.11
N VAL A 231 18.56 1.98 9.82
CA VAL A 231 17.23 1.99 9.18
C VAL A 231 17.07 3.21 8.29
N CYS A 232 17.43 4.41 8.77
CA CYS A 232 17.38 5.64 7.97
C CYS A 232 18.31 5.58 6.76
N GLU A 233 19.52 5.02 6.90
CA GLU A 233 20.47 4.80 5.79
C GLU A 233 19.86 3.90 4.70
N ILE A 234 19.32 2.74 5.09
CA ILE A 234 18.68 1.81 4.14
C ILE A 234 17.52 2.48 3.40
N ILE A 235 16.63 3.17 4.14
CA ILE A 235 15.49 3.85 3.52
C ILE A 235 16.00 4.90 2.55
N ARG A 236 16.93 5.76 2.98
CA ARG A 236 17.48 6.86 2.17
C ARG A 236 18.08 6.34 0.87
N ASP A 237 18.91 5.31 0.96
CA ASP A 237 19.65 4.78 -0.19
C ASP A 237 18.69 4.06 -1.17
N ASP A 238 17.72 3.29 -0.67
CA ASP A 238 16.77 2.56 -1.52
C ASP A 238 15.75 3.50 -2.23
N ILE A 239 15.29 4.56 -1.55
CA ILE A 239 14.35 5.53 -2.14
C ILE A 239 15.04 6.75 -2.78
N HIS A 240 16.37 6.78 -2.76
CA HIS A 240 17.21 7.85 -3.27
C HIS A 240 16.81 9.23 -2.70
N ALA A 241 16.50 9.28 -1.41
CA ALA A 241 16.20 10.52 -0.71
C ALA A 241 17.49 11.27 -0.34
N ASP A 242 17.40 12.59 -0.23
CA ASP A 242 18.54 13.41 0.20
C ASP A 242 18.74 13.34 1.72
N ALA A 243 17.66 13.15 2.47
CA ALA A 243 17.72 12.82 3.89
C ALA A 243 16.50 12.01 4.38
N VAL A 244 16.70 11.25 5.45
CA VAL A 244 15.64 10.51 6.16
C VAL A 244 15.83 10.68 7.66
N ALA A 245 14.71 10.81 8.39
CA ALA A 245 14.74 10.87 9.85
C ALA A 245 13.59 10.09 10.48
N ILE A 246 13.84 9.55 11.67
CA ILE A 246 12.83 8.94 12.54
C ILE A 246 12.81 9.71 13.86
N THR A 247 11.61 10.01 14.37
CA THR A 247 11.40 10.76 15.61
C THR A 247 10.57 9.97 16.60
N ASN A 248 10.66 10.30 17.88
CA ASN A 248 9.62 10.02 18.86
C ASN A 248 8.67 11.24 18.95
N THR A 249 7.94 11.36 20.06
CA THR A 249 7.00 12.45 20.35
C THR A 249 7.64 13.81 20.56
N ASP A 250 8.94 13.88 20.88
CA ASP A 250 9.60 15.10 21.36
C ASP A 250 10.94 15.39 20.65
N HIS A 251 11.65 14.34 20.25
CA HIS A 251 13.02 14.36 19.75
C HIS A 251 13.19 13.53 18.46
N VAL A 252 14.20 13.90 17.67
CA VAL A 252 14.68 13.18 16.50
C VAL A 252 15.62 12.06 16.96
N LEU A 253 15.20 10.81 16.80
CA LEU A 253 15.96 9.63 17.25
C LEU A 253 17.12 9.28 16.32
N ALA A 254 16.93 9.51 15.03
CA ALA A 254 17.92 9.32 13.98
C ALA A 254 17.66 10.29 12.83
N TYR A 255 18.72 10.84 12.27
CA TYR A 255 18.71 11.68 11.07
C TYR A 255 19.92 11.31 10.23
N VAL A 256 19.71 11.07 8.93
CA VAL A 256 20.79 10.69 8.02
C VAL A 256 20.64 11.42 6.69
N GLY A 257 21.70 12.11 6.24
CA GLY A 257 21.75 12.81 4.95
C GLY A 257 21.95 14.32 5.06
N VAL A 258 21.45 15.07 4.08
CA VAL A 258 21.61 16.53 4.00
C VAL A 258 21.02 17.20 5.25
N GLY A 259 21.79 18.07 5.89
CA GLY A 259 21.39 18.78 7.13
C GLY A 259 21.58 17.99 8.43
N GLU A 260 22.27 16.85 8.40
CA GLU A 260 22.50 16.03 9.60
C GLU A 260 23.28 16.76 10.71
N HIS A 261 24.22 17.62 10.33
CA HIS A 261 25.01 18.44 11.27
C HIS A 261 24.13 19.38 12.12
N ASN A 262 22.93 19.72 11.67
CA ASN A 262 22.00 20.59 12.40
C ASN A 262 21.33 19.91 13.60
N TYR A 263 21.54 18.60 13.76
CA TYR A 263 21.00 17.80 14.87
C TYR A 263 22.11 17.22 15.76
N GLN A 264 23.36 17.68 15.59
CA GLN A 264 24.48 17.34 16.47
C GLN A 264 24.52 18.35 17.64
N ASN A 265 24.80 17.88 18.86
CA ASN A 265 24.91 18.67 20.11
C ASN A 265 23.64 18.84 20.98
N GLY A 266 22.67 17.92 20.88
CA GLY A 266 21.55 17.86 21.83
C GLY A 266 20.40 18.84 21.58
N ASP A 267 20.40 19.53 20.43
CA ASP A 267 19.23 20.26 19.91
C ASP A 267 18.49 19.41 18.87
N ASP A 268 17.88 18.33 19.35
CA ASP A 268 17.19 17.31 18.56
C ASP A 268 15.66 17.44 18.62
N PHE A 269 15.12 18.58 19.05
CA PHE A 269 13.68 18.78 19.16
C PHE A 269 12.95 18.68 17.82
N ILE A 270 11.74 18.12 17.86
CA ILE A 270 10.89 18.02 16.68
C ILE A 270 10.52 19.39 16.09
N SER A 271 10.51 19.46 14.75
CA SER A 271 10.06 20.66 14.04
C SER A 271 8.56 20.95 14.25
N PRO A 272 8.09 22.20 14.09
CA PRO A 272 6.66 22.53 14.15
C PRO A 272 5.80 21.69 13.19
N THR A 273 6.31 21.41 11.98
CA THR A 273 5.66 20.54 10.99
C THR A 273 5.51 19.10 11.50
N THR A 274 6.53 18.58 12.20
CA THR A 274 6.47 17.25 12.84
C THR A 274 5.40 17.21 13.91
N ARG A 275 5.37 18.23 14.79
CA ARG A 275 4.36 18.34 15.85
C ARG A 275 2.94 18.42 15.26
N GLN A 276 2.79 19.17 14.17
CA GLN A 276 1.52 19.27 13.45
C GLN A 276 1.06 17.90 12.91
N ALA A 277 1.95 17.13 12.28
CA ALA A 277 1.62 15.82 11.73
C ALA A 277 1.15 14.86 12.83
N MET A 278 1.82 14.88 14.00
CA MET A 278 1.44 14.05 15.14
C MET A 278 0.10 14.45 15.75
N ASN A 279 -0.11 15.75 16.01
CA ASN A 279 -1.35 16.23 16.63
C ASN A 279 -2.60 15.94 15.80
N TYR A 280 -2.50 16.04 14.47
CA TYR A 280 -3.63 15.76 13.58
C TYR A 280 -3.72 14.30 13.14
N GLY A 281 -2.69 13.49 13.41
CA GLY A 281 -2.59 12.12 12.88
C GLY A 281 -2.62 12.07 11.36
N LYS A 282 -2.11 13.11 10.68
CA LYS A 282 -2.18 13.25 9.22
C LYS A 282 -0.79 13.36 8.63
N ILE A 283 -0.64 12.75 7.46
CA ILE A 283 0.55 12.87 6.64
C ILE A 283 0.63 14.31 6.12
N ILE A 284 1.78 14.95 6.31
CA ILE A 284 2.05 16.30 5.81
C ILE A 284 3.03 16.21 4.66
N ILE A 285 2.68 16.87 3.56
CA ILE A 285 3.48 16.94 2.34
C ILE A 285 3.71 18.40 2.03
N LYS A 286 4.98 18.79 1.90
CA LYS A 286 5.36 20.10 1.36
C LYS A 286 6.31 19.85 0.19
N ASN A 287 5.97 20.36 -0.99
CA ASN A 287 6.69 20.06 -2.24
C ASN A 287 7.34 21.30 -2.87
N ASN A 288 7.32 22.42 -2.16
CA ASN A 288 7.93 23.68 -2.60
C ASN A 288 8.07 24.62 -1.39
N ASP A 289 8.67 24.11 -0.31
CA ASP A 289 8.84 24.83 0.94
C ASP A 289 10.13 24.38 1.63
N GLU A 290 10.77 25.28 2.36
CA GLU A 290 12.03 24.99 3.03
C GLU A 290 11.81 24.16 4.31
N ALA A 291 12.70 23.20 4.55
CA ALA A 291 12.66 22.47 5.80
C ALA A 291 13.15 23.33 6.98
N HIS A 292 12.50 23.14 8.13
CA HIS A 292 12.95 23.75 9.37
C HIS A 292 14.39 23.32 9.67
N ARG A 293 15.27 24.31 9.88
CA ARG A 293 16.72 24.14 10.11
C ARG A 293 17.55 23.64 8.93
N THR A 294 16.97 23.36 7.77
CA THR A 294 17.70 22.89 6.58
C THR A 294 17.14 23.55 5.31
N PRO A 295 17.57 24.78 4.98
CA PRO A 295 17.07 25.52 3.82
C PRO A 295 17.29 24.82 2.47
N GLU A 296 18.28 23.92 2.39
CA GLU A 296 18.60 23.16 1.19
C GLU A 296 17.49 22.16 0.81
N ILE A 297 16.63 21.78 1.75
CA ILE A 297 15.51 20.88 1.51
C ILE A 297 14.29 21.68 1.04
N HIS A 298 13.76 21.33 -0.13
CA HIS A 298 12.60 21.98 -0.74
C HIS A 298 11.36 21.07 -0.87
N SER A 299 11.51 19.77 -0.64
CA SER A 299 10.38 18.84 -0.52
C SER A 299 10.52 17.96 0.73
N MET A 300 9.44 17.80 1.50
CA MET A 300 9.40 16.95 2.70
C MET A 300 8.08 16.19 2.83
N LEU A 301 8.21 14.93 3.26
CA LEU A 301 7.11 14.05 3.61
C LEU A 301 7.24 13.71 5.10
N VAL A 302 6.22 14.02 5.89
CA VAL A 302 6.18 13.71 7.34
C VAL A 302 5.02 12.77 7.61
N ILE A 303 5.34 11.55 8.04
CA ILE A 303 4.40 10.44 8.17
C ILE A 303 4.33 10.01 9.64
N PRO A 304 3.17 10.12 10.30
CA PRO A 304 2.99 9.61 11.66
C PRO A 304 3.18 8.09 11.74
N LEU A 305 3.92 7.63 12.74
CA LEU A 305 4.07 6.22 13.10
C LEU A 305 3.11 5.89 14.24
N TRP A 306 2.41 4.75 14.14
CA TRP A 306 1.31 4.40 15.02
C TRP A 306 1.59 3.11 15.79
N GLU A 307 1.37 3.14 17.10
CA GLU A 307 1.34 1.94 17.94
C GLU A 307 0.01 1.90 18.68
N LYS A 308 -0.79 0.84 18.50
CA LYS A 308 -2.10 0.67 19.17
C LYS A 308 -3.04 1.88 19.05
N GLY A 309 -3.03 2.56 17.90
CA GLY A 309 -3.88 3.73 17.64
C GLY A 309 -3.38 5.04 18.24
N VAL A 310 -2.17 5.07 18.80
CA VAL A 310 -1.50 6.27 19.30
C VAL A 310 -0.31 6.60 18.41
N VAL A 311 -0.12 7.87 18.06
CA VAL A 311 1.07 8.32 17.33
C VAL A 311 2.26 8.35 18.28
N THR A 312 3.28 7.53 18.03
CA THR A 312 4.48 7.42 18.89
C THR A 312 5.69 8.14 18.30
N GLY A 313 5.61 8.58 17.05
CA GLY A 313 6.70 9.21 16.35
C GLY A 313 6.38 9.55 14.91
N THR A 314 7.41 9.90 14.14
CA THR A 314 7.26 10.15 12.70
C THR A 314 8.41 9.57 11.89
N LEU A 315 8.11 9.14 10.66
CA LEU A 315 9.08 8.94 9.60
C LEU A 315 9.08 10.18 8.70
N LYS A 316 10.25 10.74 8.45
CA LYS A 316 10.44 11.93 7.63
C LYS A 316 11.36 11.61 6.46
N ILE A 317 10.95 12.02 5.27
CA ILE A 317 11.71 11.85 4.02
C ILE A 317 11.87 13.22 3.38
N TYR A 318 13.06 13.54 2.90
CA TYR A 318 13.40 14.87 2.39
C TYR A 318 14.11 14.81 1.04
N TYR A 319 13.87 15.85 0.24
CA TYR A 319 14.57 16.09 -1.02
C TYR A 319 14.99 17.56 -1.15
N CYS A 320 16.17 17.78 -1.70
CA CYS A 320 16.75 19.10 -1.96
C CYS A 320 16.04 19.84 -3.09
N HIS A 321 15.32 19.13 -3.95
CA HIS A 321 14.62 19.73 -5.09
C HIS A 321 13.12 19.80 -4.84
N ALA A 322 12.47 20.87 -5.33
CA ALA A 322 11.02 21.01 -5.29
C ALA A 322 10.34 19.94 -6.18
N HIS A 323 9.09 19.61 -5.84
CA HIS A 323 8.20 18.70 -6.58
C HIS A 323 8.69 17.26 -6.74
N GLN A 324 9.56 16.77 -5.84
CA GLN A 324 10.06 15.39 -5.87
C GLN A 324 9.05 14.37 -5.31
N ILE A 325 8.13 14.78 -4.42
CA ILE A 325 7.16 13.85 -3.83
C ILE A 325 6.01 13.62 -4.79
N THR A 326 6.10 12.51 -5.53
CA THR A 326 5.05 11.99 -6.41
C THR A 326 3.98 11.23 -5.63
N SER A 327 2.77 11.06 -6.20
CA SER A 327 1.72 10.23 -5.58
C SER A 327 2.17 8.79 -5.35
N SER A 328 2.96 8.23 -6.27
CA SER A 328 3.54 6.89 -6.13
C SER A 328 4.52 6.78 -4.96
N LEU A 329 5.38 7.79 -4.77
CA LEU A 329 6.29 7.83 -3.62
C LEU A 329 5.52 7.97 -2.31
N GLN A 330 4.49 8.81 -2.29
CA GLN A 330 3.61 8.96 -1.14
C GLN A 330 2.96 7.63 -0.75
N GLU A 331 2.31 6.94 -1.71
CA GLU A 331 1.67 5.63 -1.47
C GLU A 331 2.67 4.60 -0.93
N MET A 332 3.85 4.53 -1.53
CA MET A 332 4.94 3.67 -1.07
C MET A 332 5.34 3.97 0.36
N ALA A 333 5.59 5.24 0.67
CA ALA A 333 6.04 5.67 1.98
C ALA A 333 4.97 5.47 3.07
N VAL A 334 3.68 5.60 2.72
CA VAL A 334 2.57 5.22 3.62
C VAL A 334 2.65 3.73 3.92
N GLY A 335 2.75 2.87 2.90
CA GLY A 335 2.85 1.42 3.09
C GLY A 335 4.07 1.03 3.93
N LEU A 336 5.23 1.63 3.65
CA LEU A 336 6.46 1.44 4.43
C LEU A 336 6.28 1.87 5.89
N SER A 337 5.65 3.03 6.14
CA SER A 337 5.41 3.53 7.50
C SER A 337 4.52 2.61 8.33
N GLN A 338 3.53 1.94 7.70
CA GLN A 338 2.66 0.96 8.37
C GLN A 338 3.45 -0.29 8.75
N ILE A 339 4.36 -0.74 7.89
CA ILE A 339 5.22 -1.89 8.20
C ILE A 339 6.19 -1.54 9.33
N ILE A 340 6.84 -0.37 9.27
CA ILE A 340 7.73 0.12 10.34
C ILE A 340 6.98 0.27 11.66
N SER A 341 5.76 0.82 11.63
CA SER A 341 4.88 0.93 12.80
C SER A 341 4.61 -0.44 13.44
N THR A 342 4.26 -1.44 12.62
CA THR A 342 4.08 -2.82 13.07
C THR A 342 5.37 -3.40 13.66
N GLN A 343 6.52 -3.17 13.03
CA GLN A 343 7.81 -3.66 13.51
C GLN A 343 8.20 -3.04 14.87
N LEU A 344 7.95 -1.75 15.05
CA LEU A 344 8.14 -1.05 16.34
C LEU A 344 7.22 -1.61 17.42
N GLU A 345 5.94 -1.83 17.11
CA GLU A 345 4.97 -2.39 18.06
C GLU A 345 5.38 -3.79 18.53
N VAL A 346 5.77 -4.67 17.60
CA VAL A 346 6.24 -6.03 17.90
C VAL A 346 7.48 -5.99 18.79
N SER A 347 8.48 -5.17 18.43
CA SER A 347 9.71 -5.01 19.20
C SER A 347 9.43 -4.58 20.64
N ARG A 348 8.55 -3.58 20.82
CA ARG A 348 8.18 -3.07 22.14
C ARG A 348 7.44 -4.12 22.97
N ALA A 349 6.56 -4.89 22.35
CA ALA A 349 5.86 -5.98 23.02
C ALA A 349 6.83 -7.08 23.50
N GLU A 350 7.83 -7.43 22.70
CA GLU A 350 8.89 -8.37 23.09
C GLU A 350 9.72 -7.85 24.26
N GLN A 351 10.12 -6.58 24.23
CA GLN A 351 10.86 -5.95 25.33
C GLN A 351 10.06 -5.93 26.64
N LEU A 352 8.78 -5.56 26.59
CA LEU A 352 7.89 -5.57 27.75
C LEU A 352 7.74 -6.98 28.33
N ARG A 353 7.62 -7.99 27.46
CA ARG A 353 7.54 -9.40 27.88
C ARG A 353 8.83 -9.88 28.55
N GLU A 354 9.99 -9.50 28.00
CA GLU A 354 11.28 -9.85 28.61
C GLU A 354 11.46 -9.20 29.98
N MET A 355 11.07 -7.93 30.12
CA MET A 355 11.08 -7.24 31.42
C MET A 355 10.13 -7.87 32.43
N ALA A 356 8.92 -8.25 32.01
CA ALA A 356 7.96 -8.94 32.86
C ALA A 356 8.51 -10.30 33.35
N ASN A 357 9.08 -11.11 32.44
CA ASN A 357 9.70 -12.38 32.79
C ASN A 357 10.86 -12.19 33.79
N LYS A 358 11.71 -11.17 33.58
CA LYS A 358 12.81 -10.86 34.51
C LYS A 358 12.30 -10.42 35.88
N ALA A 359 11.21 -9.66 35.92
CA ALA A 359 10.58 -9.25 37.18
C ALA A 359 9.98 -10.45 37.93
N GLU A 360 9.27 -11.34 37.21
CA GLU A 360 8.72 -12.59 37.76
C GLU A 360 9.82 -13.50 38.31
N LEU A 361 10.92 -13.69 37.56
CA LEU A 361 12.07 -14.46 38.04
C LEU A 361 12.70 -13.85 39.30
N ARG A 362 12.84 -12.52 39.37
CA ARG A 362 13.35 -11.84 40.57
C ARG A 362 12.40 -11.99 41.76
N ALA A 363 11.09 -11.93 41.54
CA ALA A 363 10.09 -12.15 42.59
C ALA A 363 10.18 -13.59 43.13
N LEU A 364 10.26 -14.59 42.25
CA LEU A 364 10.46 -15.99 42.63
C LEU A 364 11.78 -16.20 43.39
N GLN A 365 12.88 -15.58 42.95
CA GLN A 365 14.17 -15.65 43.67
C GLN A 365 14.10 -15.03 45.07
N SER A 366 13.31 -13.96 45.25
CA SER A 366 13.17 -13.29 46.55
C SER A 366 12.52 -14.19 47.61
N LYS A 367 11.63 -15.12 47.21
CA LYS A 367 10.98 -16.09 48.11
C LYS A 367 11.97 -17.01 48.84
N ILE A 368 13.20 -17.17 48.34
CA ILE A 368 14.19 -18.12 48.89
C ILE A 368 15.15 -17.48 49.91
N ASN A 369 15.10 -16.15 50.15
CA ASN A 369 16.06 -15.38 50.98
C ASN A 369 17.45 -16.06 51.10
N PRO A 370 18.32 -15.93 50.08
CA PRO A 370 19.59 -16.65 50.02
C PRO A 370 20.47 -16.46 51.26
N HIS A 371 20.43 -15.26 51.86
CA HIS A 371 21.20 -14.95 53.06
C HIS A 371 20.74 -15.77 54.26
N PHE A 372 19.42 -15.89 54.47
CA PHE A 372 18.88 -16.74 55.53
C PHE A 372 19.31 -18.20 55.33
N LEU A 373 19.23 -18.70 54.10
CA LEU A 373 19.64 -20.08 53.78
C LEU A 373 21.11 -20.33 54.12
N PHE A 374 22.03 -19.45 53.70
CA PHE A 374 23.46 -19.58 54.03
C PHE A 374 23.70 -19.50 55.54
N ASN A 375 23.00 -18.60 56.23
CA ASN A 375 23.13 -18.46 57.68
C ASN A 375 22.62 -19.69 58.44
N ALA A 376 21.49 -20.25 58.02
CA ALA A 376 20.94 -21.47 58.58
C ALA A 376 21.91 -22.65 58.38
N LEU A 377 22.48 -22.81 57.18
CA LEU A 377 23.47 -23.85 56.88
C LEU A 377 24.74 -23.71 57.74
N ASN A 378 25.21 -22.48 57.95
CA ASN A 378 26.36 -22.22 58.83
C ASN A 378 26.05 -22.59 60.29
N ALA A 379 24.88 -22.24 60.81
CA ALA A 379 24.45 -22.61 62.17
C ALA A 379 24.29 -24.13 62.34
N ILE A 380 23.78 -24.82 61.32
CA ILE A 380 23.74 -26.29 61.29
C ILE A 380 25.17 -26.85 61.32
N SER A 381 26.07 -26.33 60.46
CA SER A 381 27.46 -26.80 60.38
C SER A 381 28.22 -26.64 61.69
N SER A 382 28.03 -25.54 62.42
CA SER A 382 28.65 -25.36 63.74
C SER A 382 28.05 -26.30 64.79
N SER A 383 26.74 -26.54 64.72
CA SER A 383 26.02 -27.41 65.65
C SER A 383 26.42 -28.88 65.50
N ILE A 384 26.80 -29.35 64.30
CA ILE A 384 27.20 -30.76 64.07
C ILE A 384 28.31 -31.22 65.01
N ARG A 385 29.28 -30.34 65.31
CA ARG A 385 30.43 -30.69 66.16
C ARG A 385 30.13 -30.62 67.65
N LEU A 386 29.21 -29.76 68.05
CA LEU A 386 28.91 -29.46 69.46
C LEU A 386 27.72 -30.25 69.99
N ASN A 387 26.66 -30.37 69.20
CA ASN A 387 25.42 -31.05 69.54
C ASN A 387 24.74 -31.60 68.26
N PRO A 388 25.06 -32.85 67.87
CA PRO A 388 24.54 -33.45 66.64
C PRO A 388 23.00 -33.55 66.57
N ASP A 389 22.33 -33.75 67.71
CA ASP A 389 20.87 -33.84 67.74
C ASP A 389 20.20 -32.49 67.48
N THR A 390 20.80 -31.39 67.97
CA THR A 390 20.37 -30.02 67.63
C THR A 390 20.54 -29.74 66.14
N ALA A 391 21.66 -30.15 65.55
CA ALA A 391 21.88 -30.02 64.11
C ALA A 391 20.82 -30.78 63.29
N ARG A 392 20.44 -32.00 63.72
CA ARG A 392 19.37 -32.78 63.09
C ARG A 392 18.04 -32.06 63.15
N GLN A 393 17.69 -31.45 64.28
CA GLN A 393 16.46 -30.68 64.44
C GLN A 393 16.44 -29.43 63.54
N LEU A 394 17.56 -28.71 63.46
CA LEU A 394 17.69 -27.53 62.60
C LEU A 394 17.54 -27.86 61.11
N ILE A 395 17.98 -29.04 60.66
CA ILE A 395 17.73 -29.51 59.28
C ILE A 395 16.23 -29.68 59.03
N PHE A 396 15.49 -30.27 59.97
CA PHE A 396 14.03 -30.41 59.84
C PHE A 396 13.30 -29.06 59.87
N ASN A 397 13.73 -28.14 60.74
CA ASN A 397 13.17 -26.80 60.82
C ASN A 397 13.43 -26.03 59.51
N LEU A 398 14.64 -26.10 58.96
CA LEU A 398 14.99 -25.46 57.69
C LEU A 398 14.21 -26.06 56.52
N SER A 399 14.07 -27.39 56.48
CA SER A 399 13.30 -28.09 55.45
C SER A 399 11.82 -27.70 55.45
N ARG A 400 11.18 -27.66 56.64
CA ARG A 400 9.80 -27.20 56.80
C ARG A 400 9.66 -25.72 56.44
N TYR A 401 10.58 -24.89 56.92
CA TYR A 401 10.60 -23.47 56.63
C TYR A 401 10.66 -23.17 55.12
N LEU A 402 11.58 -23.82 54.40
CA LEU A 402 11.74 -23.64 52.96
C LEU A 402 10.55 -24.18 52.18
N ARG A 403 10.05 -25.37 52.53
CA ARG A 403 8.89 -25.96 51.87
C ARG A 403 7.68 -25.04 51.96
N TYR A 404 7.42 -24.51 53.15
CA TYR A 404 6.31 -23.61 53.40
C TYR A 404 6.40 -22.32 52.56
N ASN A 405 7.58 -21.66 52.53
CA ASN A 405 7.78 -20.45 51.72
C ASN A 405 7.65 -20.68 50.20
N ILE A 406 7.93 -21.90 49.71
CA ILE A 406 7.86 -22.24 48.28
C ILE A 406 6.44 -22.65 47.87
N GLU A 407 5.73 -23.38 48.73
CA GLU A 407 4.39 -23.91 48.43
C GLU A 407 3.28 -22.86 48.58
N LEU A 408 3.54 -21.75 49.28
CA LEU A 408 2.59 -20.69 49.52
C LEU A 408 2.36 -19.75 48.32
N LYS A 409 1.09 -19.45 48.06
CA LYS A 409 0.65 -18.41 47.13
C LYS A 409 0.49 -17.08 47.88
N ASP A 410 0.90 -15.98 47.26
CA ASP A 410 0.98 -14.65 47.89
C ASP A 410 -0.38 -14.10 48.38
N ASP A 411 -1.51 -14.71 47.96
CA ASP A 411 -2.88 -14.33 48.34
C ASP A 411 -3.64 -15.43 49.11
N GLU A 412 -2.96 -16.47 49.61
CA GLU A 412 -3.63 -17.54 50.36
C GLU A 412 -3.85 -17.15 51.83
N GLN A 413 -5.11 -17.13 52.27
CA GLN A 413 -5.42 -17.00 53.68
C GLN A 413 -5.23 -18.33 54.39
N ILE A 414 -4.43 -18.32 55.46
CA ILE A 414 -4.05 -19.50 56.23
C ILE A 414 -4.47 -19.35 57.68
N ASP A 415 -4.71 -20.48 58.34
CA ASP A 415 -4.92 -20.54 59.78
C ASP A 415 -3.69 -19.97 60.51
N ILE A 416 -3.90 -19.03 61.42
CA ILE A 416 -2.87 -18.44 62.27
C ILE A 416 -2.00 -19.49 62.97
N LYS A 417 -2.54 -20.67 63.31
CA LYS A 417 -1.76 -21.77 63.87
C LYS A 417 -0.67 -22.27 62.92
N LYS A 418 -0.97 -22.36 61.61
CA LYS A 418 0.02 -22.77 60.59
C LYS A 418 1.11 -21.71 60.44
N GLU A 419 0.75 -20.44 60.44
CA GLU A 419 1.72 -19.33 60.43
C GLU A 419 2.62 -19.39 61.66
N LEU A 420 2.05 -19.54 62.87
CA LEU A 420 2.80 -19.63 64.11
C LEU A 420 3.76 -20.83 64.15
N TYR A 421 3.40 -21.97 63.56
CA TYR A 421 4.32 -23.11 63.42
C TYR A 421 5.53 -22.76 62.55
N GLN A 422 5.30 -22.03 61.45
CA GLN A 422 6.37 -21.58 60.57
C GLN A 422 7.30 -20.59 61.28
N ILE A 423 6.75 -19.63 62.02
CA ILE A 423 7.54 -18.65 62.80
C ILE A 423 8.39 -19.37 63.82
N LYS A 424 7.86 -20.39 64.51
CA LYS A 424 8.64 -21.18 65.46
C LYS A 424 9.81 -21.91 64.78
N ASP A 425 9.62 -22.44 63.58
CA ASP A 425 10.69 -23.07 62.80
C ASP A 425 11.77 -22.05 62.38
N TYR A 426 11.36 -20.85 61.96
CA TYR A 426 12.27 -19.73 61.66
C TYR A 426 13.06 -19.27 62.89
N ILE A 427 12.37 -19.00 63.98
CA ILE A 427 12.98 -18.52 65.24
C ILE A 427 13.93 -19.57 65.82
N ALA A 428 13.62 -20.86 65.73
CA ALA A 428 14.53 -21.91 66.19
C ALA A 428 15.87 -21.89 65.42
N ILE A 429 15.85 -21.55 64.13
CA ILE A 429 17.05 -21.40 63.31
C ILE A 429 17.83 -20.14 63.70
N GLU A 430 17.13 -19.01 63.88
CA GLU A 430 17.75 -17.75 64.30
C GLU A 430 18.34 -17.84 65.72
N GLN A 431 17.66 -18.51 66.66
CA GLN A 431 18.14 -18.75 68.02
C GLN A 431 19.40 -19.60 68.04
N ALA A 432 19.49 -20.64 67.21
CA ALA A 432 20.72 -21.41 67.07
C ALA A 432 21.89 -20.56 66.53
N ARG A 433 21.60 -19.54 65.72
CA ARG A 433 22.63 -18.62 65.19
C ARG A 433 23.10 -17.59 66.21
N PHE A 434 22.17 -17.02 66.98
CA PHE A 434 22.47 -15.93 67.91
C PHE A 434 22.77 -16.39 69.34
N GLY A 435 22.47 -17.65 69.67
CA GLY A 435 22.61 -18.19 71.02
C GLY A 435 21.87 -17.33 72.03
N ASP A 436 22.55 -17.02 73.13
CA ASP A 436 21.97 -16.26 74.26
C ASP A 436 21.65 -14.79 73.93
N LYS A 437 22.03 -14.29 72.75
CA LYS A 437 21.77 -12.90 72.33
C LYS A 437 20.33 -12.68 71.83
N LEU A 438 19.56 -13.74 71.59
CA LEU A 438 18.19 -13.66 71.09
C LEU A 438 17.22 -14.34 72.07
N THR A 439 16.42 -13.54 72.76
CA THR A 439 15.31 -14.02 73.59
C THR A 439 13.99 -13.70 72.89
N VAL A 440 13.14 -14.70 72.72
CA VAL A 440 11.83 -14.56 72.06
C VAL A 440 10.74 -14.95 73.06
N ILE A 441 9.76 -14.05 73.24
CA ILE A 441 8.62 -14.25 74.13
C ILE A 441 7.39 -14.43 73.24
N TYR A 442 6.70 -15.56 73.40
CA TYR A 442 5.43 -15.82 72.73
C TYR A 442 4.30 -15.53 73.72
N ASP A 443 3.64 -14.38 73.56
CA ASP A 443 2.44 -14.00 74.32
C ASP A 443 1.23 -14.08 73.38
N ILE A 444 0.58 -15.23 73.38
CA ILE A 444 -0.47 -15.60 72.43
C ILE A 444 -1.64 -16.18 73.22
N ASP A 445 -2.84 -15.62 73.03
CA ASP A 445 -4.07 -16.10 73.65
C ASP A 445 -4.49 -17.46 73.06
N GLU A 446 -4.86 -18.41 73.92
CA GLU A 446 -5.18 -19.80 73.55
C GLU A 446 -6.47 -19.91 72.70
N GLU A 447 -7.36 -18.91 72.77
CA GLU A 447 -8.63 -18.90 72.02
C GLU A 447 -8.51 -18.32 70.60
N VAL A 448 -7.32 -17.86 70.19
CA VAL A 448 -7.14 -17.21 68.88
C VAL A 448 -7.32 -18.19 67.73
N ASN A 449 -8.35 -17.94 66.92
CA ASN A 449 -8.68 -18.72 65.73
C ASN A 449 -9.14 -17.79 64.59
N CYS A 450 -8.20 -17.40 63.74
CA CYS A 450 -8.48 -16.55 62.58
C CYS A 450 -7.62 -16.98 61.37
N CYS A 451 -8.10 -16.60 60.18
CA CYS A 451 -7.32 -16.71 58.97
C CYS A 451 -6.62 -15.38 58.70
N ILE A 452 -5.33 -15.45 58.38
CA ILE A 452 -4.50 -14.28 58.05
C ILE A 452 -3.83 -14.51 56.69
N PRO A 453 -3.47 -13.44 55.96
CA PRO A 453 -2.52 -13.54 54.85
C PRO A 453 -1.26 -14.27 55.30
N SER A 454 -0.73 -15.17 54.46
CA SER A 454 0.52 -15.86 54.74
C SER A 454 1.72 -14.90 54.80
N LEU A 455 2.71 -15.22 55.64
CA LEU A 455 3.93 -14.42 55.83
C LEU A 455 3.65 -12.99 56.33
N LEU A 456 2.58 -12.82 57.11
CA LEU A 456 2.18 -11.53 57.69
C LEU A 456 2.93 -11.22 58.99
N ILE A 457 3.17 -12.25 59.82
CA ILE A 457 3.80 -12.15 61.15
C ILE A 457 5.28 -12.50 61.03
#